data_AF-A0A5Q4FM39-F1
#
_entry.id   AF-A0A5Q4FM39-F1
#
_cell.length_a   1.000
_cell.length_b   1.000
_cell.length_c   1.000
_cell.angle_alpha   90.00
_cell.angle_beta   90.00
_cell.angle_gamma   90.00
#
_symmetry.space_group_name_H-M   'P 1'
#
loop_
_entity.id
_entity.type
_entity.pdbx_description
1 polymer ?
#
loop_
_entity_poly.entity_id
_entity_poly.type
_entity_poly.pdbx_seq_one_letter_code
_entity_poly.pdbx_strand_id
1 'polypeptide(L)'
;MSQNTATVPDERLVKGNHDFASITKLISDIPQEKTPLWWYIAFGISNILLAVMLAMVVWLIWNGIGVWGLNQPVGWAWDITNFVWWVGIGHAGTLISAILFLFRQGWRTAINRFAEAMTIFAVMCAGLFPAIHVGRIWTIYWIFPLPNSMQLWPNFNSPLLWDVFAVFTYLTVSTLFWYVGLVPDLATMRDRVKGKISKMVYGAFALGWTGGNRQWQHYE
;
A
#
# COMPACT_ATOMS: atom_id res chain seq x y z
N MET A 1 23.60 33.21 33.54
CA MET A 1 22.63 33.98 32.72
C MET A 1 22.70 33.43 31.30
N SER A 2 22.15 32.23 31.06
CA SER A 2 22.14 31.64 29.72
C SER A 2 20.96 32.22 28.95
N GLN A 3 21.26 32.85 27.83
CA GLN A 3 20.26 33.43 26.93
C GLN A 3 19.29 32.32 26.51
N ASN A 4 17.99 32.55 26.78
CA ASN A 4 16.90 31.84 26.12
C ASN A 4 17.08 32.06 24.61
N THR A 5 17.63 31.08 23.91
CA THR A 5 17.47 30.97 22.46
C THR A 5 15.99 30.77 22.21
N ALA A 6 15.28 31.88 21.95
CA ALA A 6 13.91 31.84 21.50
C ALA A 6 13.88 31.10 20.16
N THR A 7 13.65 29.80 20.22
CA THR A 7 13.29 29.01 19.05
C THR A 7 12.07 29.68 18.44
N VAL A 8 12.16 30.08 17.17
CA VAL A 8 10.98 30.51 16.41
C VAL A 8 9.92 29.44 16.63
N PRO A 9 8.74 29.77 17.20
CA PRO A 9 7.73 28.77 17.46
C PRO A 9 7.32 28.17 16.13
N ASP A 10 7.45 26.85 16.00
CA ASP A 10 7.06 26.13 14.79
C ASP A 10 5.63 26.50 14.40
N GLU A 11 5.41 26.74 13.10
CA GLU A 11 4.08 27.06 12.60
C GLU A 11 3.11 25.94 12.99
N ARG A 12 1.92 26.31 13.47
CA ARG A 12 0.89 25.34 13.82
C ARG A 12 0.55 24.48 12.61
N LEU A 13 0.77 23.18 12.74
CA LEU A 13 0.50 22.19 11.68
C LEU A 13 -0.98 22.09 11.32
N VAL A 14 -1.87 22.21 12.33
CA VAL A 14 -3.32 22.24 12.12
C VAL A 14 -3.79 23.69 12.13
N LYS A 15 -4.28 24.18 10.99
CA LYS A 15 -4.83 25.53 10.83
C LYS A 15 -6.32 25.51 11.17
N GLY A 16 -6.81 26.58 11.80
CA GLY A 16 -8.20 26.71 12.23
C GLY A 16 -8.45 26.29 13.68
N ASN A 17 -9.66 26.57 14.17
CA ASN A 17 -10.09 26.21 15.53
C ASN A 17 -10.82 24.87 15.49
N HIS A 18 -10.05 23.78 15.61
CA HIS A 18 -10.56 22.41 15.61
C HIS A 18 -10.43 21.77 17.00
N ASP A 19 -11.48 21.08 17.44
CA ASP A 19 -11.45 20.14 18.55
C ASP A 19 -11.45 18.68 18.06
N PHE A 20 -11.29 17.70 18.95
CA PHE A 20 -11.26 16.29 18.57
C PHE A 20 -12.53 15.84 17.83
N ALA A 21 -13.71 16.30 18.27
CA ALA A 21 -14.98 15.93 17.66
C ALA A 21 -15.11 16.47 16.22
N SER A 22 -14.66 17.69 15.98
CA SER A 22 -14.68 18.33 14.66
C SER A 22 -13.75 17.63 13.67
N ILE A 23 -12.56 17.21 14.09
CA ILE A 23 -11.61 16.47 13.23
C ILE A 23 -12.17 15.09 12.91
N THR A 24 -12.65 14.36 13.91
CA THR A 24 -13.27 13.05 13.68
C THR A 24 -14.45 13.16 12.73
N LYS A 25 -15.31 14.17 12.91
CA LYS A 25 -16.44 14.42 12.00
C LYS A 25 -15.96 14.72 10.58
N LEU A 26 -14.99 15.63 10.43
CA LEU A 26 -14.44 16.03 9.12
C LEU A 26 -13.94 14.83 8.31
N ILE A 27 -13.25 13.89 8.95
CA ILE A 27 -12.67 12.73 8.27
C ILE A 27 -13.72 11.62 8.06
N SER A 28 -14.52 11.32 9.09
CA SER A 28 -15.48 10.21 9.05
C SER A 28 -16.73 10.49 8.21
N ASP A 29 -17.04 11.76 7.95
CA ASP A 29 -18.18 12.13 7.11
C ASP A 29 -17.87 11.90 5.62
N ILE A 30 -16.60 11.99 5.18
CA ILE A 30 -16.17 11.77 3.77
C ILE A 30 -16.74 10.47 3.17
N PRO A 31 -16.57 9.27 3.77
CA PRO A 31 -17.13 8.02 3.23
C PRO A 31 -18.64 7.87 3.44
N GLN A 32 -19.28 8.74 4.23
CA GLN A 32 -20.72 8.67 4.53
C GLN A 32 -21.55 9.64 3.69
N GLU A 33 -20.93 10.70 3.16
CA GLU A 33 -21.58 11.64 2.27
C GLU A 33 -21.88 11.01 0.90
N LYS A 34 -22.78 11.65 0.14
CA LYS A 34 -23.11 11.20 -1.21
C LYS A 34 -21.87 11.34 -2.09
N THR A 35 -21.39 10.21 -2.61
CA THR A 35 -20.25 10.17 -3.52
C THR A 35 -20.50 11.08 -4.72
N PRO A 36 -19.60 12.04 -5.00
CA PRO A 36 -19.78 12.99 -6.09
C PRO A 36 -19.61 12.32 -7.46
N LEU A 37 -20.26 12.88 -8.49
CA LEU A 37 -20.27 12.29 -9.84
C LEU A 37 -18.86 12.11 -10.44
N TRP A 38 -17.96 13.06 -10.20
CA TRP A 38 -16.58 12.99 -10.70
C TRP A 38 -15.85 11.74 -10.20
N TRP A 39 -16.16 11.26 -8.99
CA TRP A 39 -15.54 10.06 -8.44
C TRP A 39 -15.98 8.83 -9.22
N TYR A 40 -17.26 8.73 -9.59
CA TYR A 40 -17.76 7.63 -10.43
C TYR A 40 -17.16 7.66 -11.85
N ILE A 41 -16.97 8.86 -12.41
CA ILE A 41 -16.32 9.01 -13.72
C ILE A 41 -14.86 8.55 -13.65
N ALA A 42 -14.10 9.03 -12.65
CA ALA A 42 -12.71 8.63 -12.45
C ALA A 42 -12.59 7.12 -12.20
N PHE A 43 -13.44 6.56 -11.32
CA PHE A 43 -13.49 5.13 -11.05
C PHE A 43 -13.82 4.32 -12.31
N GLY A 44 -14.78 4.77 -13.12
CA GLY A 44 -15.14 4.15 -14.40
C GLY A 44 -13.96 4.12 -15.38
N ILE A 45 -13.27 5.24 -15.56
CA ILE A 45 -12.09 5.34 -16.44
C ILE A 45 -10.97 4.42 -15.93
N SER A 46 -10.69 4.43 -14.63
CA SER A 46 -9.67 3.54 -14.03
C SER A 46 -9.99 2.06 -14.25
N ASN A 47 -11.26 1.65 -14.12
CA ASN A 47 -11.67 0.26 -14.37
C ASN A 47 -11.60 -0.11 -15.86
N ILE A 48 -11.88 0.81 -16.78
CA ILE A 48 -11.69 0.57 -18.21
C ILE A 48 -10.20 0.34 -18.51
N LEU A 49 -9.30 1.18 -17.98
CA LEU A 49 -7.86 0.99 -18.15
C LEU A 49 -7.37 -0.31 -17.50
N LEU A 50 -7.90 -0.69 -16.34
CA LEU A 50 -7.63 -1.98 -15.71
C LEU A 50 -8.09 -3.15 -16.59
N ALA A 51 -9.28 -3.07 -17.19
CA ALA A 51 -9.79 -4.10 -18.09
C ALA A 51 -8.92 -4.24 -19.35
N VAL A 52 -8.48 -3.12 -19.93
CA VAL A 52 -7.52 -3.11 -21.05
C VAL A 52 -6.21 -3.76 -20.64
N MET A 53 -5.65 -3.40 -19.47
CA MET A 53 -4.43 -4.01 -18.96
C MET A 53 -4.58 -5.53 -18.79
N LEU A 54 -5.67 -6.00 -18.17
CA LEU A 54 -5.94 -7.43 -17.99
C LEU A 54 -6.07 -8.15 -19.33
N ALA A 55 -6.76 -7.56 -20.31
CA ALA A 55 -6.88 -8.11 -21.66
C ALA A 55 -5.51 -8.24 -22.34
N MET A 56 -4.65 -7.22 -22.21
CA MET A 56 -3.28 -7.25 -22.75
C MET A 56 -2.40 -8.27 -22.04
N VAL A 57 -2.54 -8.46 -20.73
CA VAL A 57 -1.82 -9.51 -19.98
C VAL A 57 -2.25 -10.90 -20.44
N VAL A 58 -3.56 -11.14 -20.62
CA VAL A 58 -4.05 -12.41 -21.16
C VAL A 58 -3.49 -12.65 -22.56
N TRP A 59 -3.50 -11.63 -23.42
CA TRP A 59 -2.94 -11.71 -24.77
C TRP A 59 -1.42 -12.01 -24.76
N LEU A 60 -0.66 -11.39 -23.86
CA LEU A 60 0.76 -11.66 -23.64
C LEU A 60 1.01 -13.11 -23.22
N ILE A 61 0.25 -13.63 -22.24
CA ILE A 61 0.42 -15.00 -21.74
C ILE A 61 0.08 -16.02 -22.86
N TRP A 62 -0.92 -15.71 -23.69
CA TRP A 62 -1.36 -16.61 -24.76
C TRP A 62 -0.41 -16.63 -25.98
N ASN A 63 0.10 -15.46 -26.38
CA ASN A 63 0.94 -15.31 -27.59
C ASN A 63 2.45 -15.34 -27.29
N GLY A 64 2.83 -15.24 -26.01
CA GLY A 64 4.21 -15.23 -25.54
C GLY A 64 4.84 -13.84 -25.49
N ILE A 65 6.01 -13.75 -24.84
CA ILE A 65 6.74 -12.50 -24.58
C ILE A 65 7.15 -11.73 -25.83
N GLY A 66 7.29 -12.40 -26.98
CA GLY A 66 7.70 -11.76 -28.24
C GLY A 66 6.79 -10.61 -28.67
N VAL A 67 5.54 -10.60 -28.18
CA VAL A 67 4.58 -9.49 -28.28
C VAL A 67 5.16 -8.14 -27.84
N TRP A 68 6.02 -8.11 -26.83
CA TRP A 68 6.62 -6.88 -26.32
C TRP A 68 7.67 -6.26 -27.25
N GLY A 69 8.07 -6.96 -28.31
CA GLY A 69 9.07 -6.46 -29.25
C GLY A 69 10.48 -6.38 -28.65
N LEU A 70 10.74 -7.12 -27.58
CA LEU A 70 12.09 -7.31 -27.04
C LEU A 70 12.96 -8.02 -28.09
N ASN A 71 14.21 -7.58 -28.22
CA ASN A 71 15.15 -8.14 -29.19
C ASN A 71 16.49 -8.41 -28.51
N GLN A 72 17.22 -9.42 -28.96
CA GLN A 72 18.58 -9.63 -28.47
C GLN A 72 19.52 -8.56 -29.06
N PRO A 73 20.35 -7.89 -28.23
CA PRO A 73 20.74 -8.24 -26.86
C PRO A 73 19.89 -7.61 -25.72
N VAL A 74 18.91 -6.75 -26.04
CA VAL A 74 18.07 -6.04 -25.06
C VAL A 74 16.87 -6.89 -24.64
N GLY A 75 17.12 -7.82 -23.71
CA GLY A 75 16.09 -8.70 -23.14
C GLY A 75 15.16 -8.06 -22.12
N TRP A 76 15.45 -6.83 -21.67
CA TRP A 76 14.63 -6.06 -20.73
C TRP A 76 14.51 -4.61 -21.20
N ALA A 77 13.31 -4.05 -21.08
CA ALA A 77 13.01 -2.67 -21.41
C ALA A 77 11.90 -2.14 -20.51
N TRP A 78 10.69 -1.97 -21.04
CA TRP A 78 9.55 -1.41 -20.31
C TRP A 78 9.07 -2.28 -19.15
N ASP A 79 9.24 -3.60 -19.25
CA ASP A 79 8.92 -4.55 -18.19
C ASP A 79 9.68 -4.24 -16.89
N ILE A 80 11.02 -4.26 -16.93
CA ILE A 80 11.83 -4.00 -15.73
C ILE A 80 11.85 -2.51 -15.36
N THR A 81 11.77 -1.61 -16.35
CA THR A 81 11.75 -0.17 -16.11
C THR A 81 10.50 0.22 -15.30
N ASN A 82 9.33 -0.28 -15.69
CA ASN A 82 8.10 -0.02 -14.95
C ASN A 82 8.10 -0.73 -13.59
N PHE A 83 8.65 -1.94 -13.49
CA PHE A 83 8.83 -2.63 -12.21
C PHE A 83 9.58 -1.74 -11.20
N VAL A 84 10.79 -1.30 -11.54
CA VAL A 84 11.63 -0.48 -10.65
C VAL A 84 10.98 0.89 -10.39
N TRP A 85 10.32 1.48 -11.39
CA TRP A 85 9.59 2.74 -11.23
C TRP A 85 8.48 2.64 -10.17
N TRP A 86 7.65 1.59 -10.23
CA TRP A 86 6.58 1.37 -9.25
C TRP A 86 7.12 1.06 -7.86
N VAL A 87 8.19 0.27 -7.74
CA VAL A 87 8.87 0.04 -6.46
C VAL A 87 9.38 1.37 -5.86
N GLY A 88 9.98 2.22 -6.70
CA GLY A 88 10.45 3.55 -6.33
C GLY A 88 9.35 4.43 -5.74
N ILE A 89 8.16 4.46 -6.37
CA ILE A 89 6.98 5.17 -5.84
C ILE A 89 6.59 4.62 -4.46
N GLY A 90 6.60 3.29 -4.31
CA GLY A 90 6.25 2.64 -3.05
C GLY A 90 7.13 3.09 -1.88
N HIS A 91 8.43 3.30 -2.10
CA HIS A 91 9.38 3.70 -1.05
C HIS A 91 9.10 5.08 -0.45
N ALA A 92 8.52 6.01 -1.21
CA ALA A 92 8.16 7.32 -0.67
C ALA A 92 7.15 7.18 0.48
N GLY A 93 6.19 6.27 0.37
CA GLY A 93 5.16 6.10 1.39
C GLY A 93 5.66 5.43 2.68
N THR A 94 6.60 4.48 2.58
CA THR A 94 7.24 3.87 3.76
C THR A 94 8.21 4.80 4.46
N LEU A 95 8.90 5.67 3.71
CA LEU A 95 9.69 6.76 4.30
C LEU A 95 8.81 7.70 5.14
N ILE A 96 7.68 8.14 4.60
CA ILE A 96 6.78 9.06 5.31
C ILE A 96 6.21 8.39 6.58
N SER A 97 5.84 7.13 6.51
CA SER A 97 5.14 6.46 7.61
C SER A 97 6.06 5.94 8.71
N ALA A 98 7.21 5.34 8.37
CA ALA A 98 8.14 4.72 9.31
C ALA A 98 9.31 5.65 9.67
N ILE A 99 10.01 6.20 8.68
CA ILE A 99 11.23 6.98 8.93
C ILE A 99 10.90 8.29 9.65
N LEU A 100 9.87 9.02 9.21
CA LEU A 100 9.44 10.25 9.90
C LEU A 100 8.89 9.97 11.30
N PHE A 101 8.35 8.78 11.54
CA PHE A 101 7.94 8.37 12.89
C PHE A 101 9.15 8.22 13.81
N LEU A 102 10.22 7.57 13.34
CA LEU A 102 11.47 7.44 14.09
C LEU A 102 12.07 8.82 14.44
N PHE A 103 12.01 9.77 13.51
CA PHE A 103 12.44 11.16 13.75
C PHE A 103 11.40 12.02 14.49
N ARG A 104 10.31 11.41 14.97
CA ARG A 104 9.23 12.07 15.72
C ARG A 104 8.69 13.34 15.04
N GLN A 105 8.63 13.33 13.71
CA GLN A 105 8.13 14.47 12.95
C GLN A 105 6.60 14.51 12.99
N GLY A 106 6.01 15.50 13.66
CA GLY A 106 4.57 15.56 13.90
C GLY A 106 3.71 15.75 12.65
N TRP A 107 4.25 16.38 11.60
CA TRP A 107 3.51 16.73 10.37
C TRP A 107 3.09 15.52 9.54
N ARG A 108 3.79 14.38 9.69
CA ARG A 108 3.47 13.13 8.99
C ARG A 108 2.03 12.67 9.27
N THR A 109 1.50 13.00 10.45
CA THR A 109 0.21 12.49 10.97
C THR A 109 -0.95 12.75 10.02
N ALA A 110 -0.92 13.86 9.28
CA ALA A 110 -1.96 14.21 8.31
C ALA A 110 -1.90 13.41 6.99
N ILE A 111 -0.75 12.80 6.67
CA ILE A 111 -0.47 12.22 5.34
C ILE A 111 -0.24 10.70 5.41
N ASN A 112 0.20 10.16 6.55
CA ASN A 112 0.61 8.76 6.71
C ASN A 112 -0.35 7.75 6.10
N ARG A 113 -1.66 7.85 6.38
CA ARG A 113 -2.64 6.85 5.93
C ARG A 113 -2.75 6.80 4.41
N PHE A 114 -2.64 7.94 3.74
CA PHE A 114 -2.63 8.03 2.28
C PHE A 114 -1.31 7.52 1.69
N ALA A 115 -0.19 7.88 2.32
CA ALA A 115 1.14 7.45 1.91
C ALA A 115 1.31 5.92 2.01
N GLU A 116 0.83 5.30 3.08
CA GLU A 116 0.85 3.85 3.27
C GLU A 116 -0.07 3.12 2.29
N ALA A 117 -1.28 3.65 2.04
CA ALA A 117 -2.17 3.09 1.02
C ALA A 117 -1.54 3.16 -0.38
N MET A 118 -0.93 4.30 -0.72
CA MET A 118 -0.20 4.49 -1.98
C MET A 118 0.92 3.45 -2.13
N THR A 119 1.69 3.17 -1.06
CA THR A 119 2.71 2.11 -1.08
C THR A 119 2.11 0.76 -1.46
N ILE A 120 1.01 0.35 -0.82
CA ILE A 120 0.41 -0.97 -1.07
C ILE A 120 -0.03 -1.09 -2.53
N PHE A 121 -0.71 -0.08 -3.07
CA PHE A 121 -1.11 -0.08 -4.49
C PHE A 121 0.09 -0.06 -5.44
N ALA A 122 1.11 0.73 -5.16
CA ALA A 122 2.32 0.78 -5.97
C ALA A 122 3.06 -0.57 -5.99
N VAL A 123 3.16 -1.25 -4.84
CA VAL A 123 3.80 -2.56 -4.73
C VAL A 123 2.97 -3.64 -5.42
N MET A 124 1.64 -3.57 -5.38
CA MET A 124 0.79 -4.48 -6.17
C MET A 124 1.00 -4.30 -7.69
N CYS A 125 1.10 -3.06 -8.16
CA CYS A 125 1.44 -2.76 -9.56
C CYS A 125 2.85 -3.25 -9.91
N ALA A 126 3.83 -3.04 -9.02
CA ALA A 126 5.20 -3.52 -9.22
C ALA A 126 5.25 -5.05 -9.32
N GLY A 127 4.61 -5.76 -8.39
CA GLY A 127 4.63 -7.23 -8.32
C GLY A 127 4.03 -7.93 -9.55
N LEU A 128 3.21 -7.23 -10.34
CA LEU A 128 2.70 -7.75 -11.60
C LEU A 128 3.82 -8.02 -12.61
N PHE A 129 4.82 -7.12 -12.71
CA PHE A 129 5.86 -7.21 -13.74
C PHE A 129 6.74 -8.45 -13.60
N PRO A 130 7.31 -8.79 -12.42
CA PRO A 130 8.01 -10.07 -12.18
C PRO A 130 7.18 -11.30 -12.57
N ALA A 131 5.86 -11.23 -12.39
CA ALA A 131 4.98 -12.33 -12.72
C ALA A 131 4.75 -12.48 -14.23
N ILE A 132 4.57 -11.38 -14.96
CA ILE A 132 4.21 -11.43 -16.39
C ILE A 132 5.40 -11.38 -17.34
N HIS A 133 6.58 -10.93 -16.89
CA HIS A 133 7.78 -10.83 -17.74
C HIS A 133 8.50 -12.16 -17.97
N VAL A 134 8.04 -13.25 -17.35
CA VAL A 134 8.62 -14.59 -17.50
C VAL A 134 7.91 -15.39 -18.60
N GLY A 135 8.68 -16.08 -19.43
CA GLY A 135 8.12 -16.75 -20.62
C GLY A 135 7.19 -17.92 -20.30
N ARG A 136 7.32 -18.49 -19.09
CA ARG A 136 6.49 -19.60 -18.59
C ARG A 136 5.95 -19.24 -17.21
N ILE A 137 4.94 -18.37 -17.19
CA ILE A 137 4.31 -17.90 -15.96
C ILE A 137 3.75 -19.05 -15.11
N TRP A 138 3.24 -20.12 -15.72
CA TRP A 138 2.67 -21.27 -15.00
C TRP A 138 3.70 -22.04 -14.16
N THR A 139 5.01 -21.89 -14.41
CA THR A 139 6.08 -22.51 -13.61
C THR A 139 6.70 -21.59 -12.57
N ILE A 140 6.18 -20.36 -12.41
CA ILE A 140 6.78 -19.36 -11.52
C ILE A 140 6.86 -19.82 -10.05
N TYR A 141 5.99 -20.75 -9.64
CA TYR A 141 6.00 -21.31 -8.30
C TYR A 141 7.30 -22.06 -7.93
N TRP A 142 8.13 -22.44 -8.91
CA TRP A 142 9.45 -23.07 -8.69
C TRP A 142 10.48 -22.11 -8.08
N ILE A 143 10.18 -20.82 -8.08
CA ILE A 143 11.02 -19.80 -7.45
C ILE A 143 10.86 -19.85 -5.92
N PHE A 144 9.73 -20.35 -5.41
CA PHE A 144 9.54 -20.52 -3.98
C PHE A 144 10.28 -21.76 -3.47
N PRO A 145 10.92 -21.69 -2.30
CA PRO A 145 11.65 -22.80 -1.68
C PRO A 145 10.65 -23.79 -1.05
N LEU A 146 9.89 -24.49 -1.88
CA LEU A 146 8.88 -25.47 -1.47
C LEU A 146 9.42 -26.90 -1.63
N PRO A 147 9.29 -27.76 -0.60
CA PRO A 147 9.62 -29.18 -0.73
C PRO A 147 8.81 -29.81 -1.88
N ASN A 148 9.51 -30.52 -2.76
CA ASN A 148 8.90 -31.23 -3.89
C ASN A 148 9.44 -32.66 -3.99
N SER A 149 8.74 -33.50 -4.76
CA SER A 149 9.11 -34.91 -4.98
C SER A 149 10.47 -35.11 -5.62
N MET A 150 11.02 -34.08 -6.27
CA MET A 150 12.31 -34.11 -6.97
C MET A 150 13.47 -33.63 -6.09
N GLN A 151 13.21 -33.19 -4.85
CA GLN A 151 14.20 -32.57 -3.95
C GLN A 151 14.97 -31.40 -4.58
N LEU A 152 14.35 -30.69 -5.53
CA LEU A 152 14.96 -29.54 -6.21
C LEU A 152 14.70 -28.25 -5.44
N TRP A 153 15.66 -27.33 -5.47
CA TRP A 153 15.61 -26.04 -4.78
C TRP A 153 16.05 -24.90 -5.71
N PRO A 154 15.57 -23.66 -5.47
CA PRO A 154 16.03 -22.50 -6.23
C PRO A 154 17.49 -22.15 -5.89
N ASN A 155 18.17 -21.44 -6.81
CA ASN A 155 19.51 -20.92 -6.58
C ASN A 155 19.45 -19.63 -5.73
N PHE A 156 19.92 -19.72 -4.49
CA PHE A 156 19.91 -18.60 -3.53
C PHE A 156 20.91 -17.47 -3.80
N ASN A 157 21.77 -17.59 -4.81
CA ASN A 157 22.72 -16.53 -5.19
C ASN A 157 22.16 -15.55 -6.24
N SER A 158 20.96 -15.79 -6.76
CA SER A 158 20.36 -14.95 -7.80
C SER A 158 19.66 -13.72 -7.23
N PRO A 159 20.02 -12.48 -7.64
CA PRO A 159 19.31 -11.27 -7.23
C PRO A 159 17.83 -11.29 -7.62
N LEU A 160 17.46 -11.93 -8.73
CA LEU A 160 16.05 -12.07 -9.13
C LEU A 160 15.23 -12.89 -8.13
N LEU A 161 15.85 -13.86 -7.45
CA LEU A 161 15.19 -14.60 -6.37
C LEU A 161 15.03 -13.70 -5.14
N TRP A 162 16.04 -12.89 -4.82
CA TRP A 162 15.98 -11.94 -3.70
C TRP A 162 14.85 -10.92 -3.89
N ASP A 163 14.62 -10.46 -5.12
CA ASP A 163 13.51 -9.57 -5.45
C ASP A 163 12.15 -10.17 -5.10
N VAL A 164 11.94 -11.48 -5.33
CA VAL A 164 10.69 -12.15 -4.95
C VAL A 164 10.46 -12.08 -3.45
N PHE A 165 11.49 -12.37 -2.65
CA PHE A 165 11.39 -12.27 -1.20
C PHE A 165 11.22 -10.82 -0.76
N ALA A 166 11.96 -9.88 -1.34
CA ALA A 166 11.90 -8.47 -1.00
C ALA A 166 10.52 -7.88 -1.27
N VAL A 167 9.96 -8.09 -2.47
CA VAL A 167 8.62 -7.58 -2.83
C VAL A 167 7.54 -8.24 -1.99
N PHE A 168 7.59 -9.56 -1.76
CA PHE A 168 6.57 -10.26 -0.98
C PHE A 168 6.59 -9.86 0.50
N THR A 169 7.77 -9.80 1.11
CA THR A 169 7.91 -9.32 2.50
C THR A 169 7.54 -7.86 2.61
N TYR A 170 7.94 -7.03 1.65
CA TYR A 170 7.59 -5.62 1.61
C TYR A 170 6.08 -5.39 1.53
N LEU A 171 5.38 -6.09 0.63
CA LEU A 171 3.92 -6.03 0.53
C LEU A 171 3.28 -6.49 1.84
N THR A 172 3.69 -7.65 2.37
CA THR A 172 3.12 -8.22 3.59
C THR A 172 3.27 -7.30 4.79
N VAL A 173 4.48 -6.81 5.05
CA VAL A 173 4.76 -5.91 6.18
C VAL A 173 4.04 -4.58 5.99
N SER A 174 4.03 -4.01 4.78
CA SER A 174 3.33 -2.74 4.50
C SER A 174 1.82 -2.87 4.71
N THR A 175 1.21 -3.97 4.24
CA THR A 175 -0.23 -4.23 4.45
C THR A 175 -0.55 -4.42 5.92
N LEU A 176 0.27 -5.18 6.67
CA LEU A 176 0.07 -5.37 8.10
C LEU A 176 0.22 -4.05 8.86
N PHE A 177 1.26 -3.27 8.57
CA PHE A 177 1.52 -2.00 9.22
C PHE A 177 0.40 -0.98 8.98
N TRP A 178 -0.05 -0.86 7.73
CA TRP A 178 -1.18 -0.02 7.39
C TRP A 178 -2.48 -0.47 8.06
N TYR A 179 -2.77 -1.77 8.02
CA TYR A 179 -3.97 -2.35 8.61
C TYR A 179 -4.01 -2.17 10.13
N VAL A 180 -2.91 -2.46 10.83
CA VAL A 180 -2.82 -2.26 12.29
C VAL A 180 -3.09 -0.80 12.63
N GLY A 181 -2.50 0.15 11.90
CA GLY A 181 -2.77 1.56 12.14
C GLY A 181 -4.19 2.02 11.79
N LEU A 182 -4.93 1.25 10.98
CA LEU A 182 -6.36 1.49 10.71
C LEU A 182 -7.29 0.92 11.77
N VAL A 183 -6.84 0.01 12.63
CA VAL A 183 -7.71 -0.64 13.63
C VAL A 183 -8.49 0.38 14.50
N PRO A 184 -7.86 1.44 15.06
CA PRO A 184 -8.60 2.48 15.80
C PRO A 184 -9.53 3.33 14.92
N ASP A 185 -9.15 3.61 13.67
CA ASP A 185 -9.95 4.38 12.72
C ASP A 185 -11.23 3.60 12.33
N LEU A 186 -11.10 2.30 12.10
CA LEU A 186 -12.22 1.40 11.81
C LEU A 186 -13.17 1.27 13.00
N ALA A 187 -12.65 1.28 14.23
CA ALA A 187 -13.47 1.34 15.43
C ALA A 187 -14.27 2.64 15.51
N THR A 188 -13.65 3.77 15.16
CA THR A 188 -14.31 5.07 15.09
C THR A 188 -15.44 5.08 14.03
N MET A 189 -15.19 4.47 12.86
CA MET A 189 -16.20 4.32 11.81
C MET A 189 -17.35 3.39 12.22
N ARG A 190 -17.06 2.26 12.87
CA ARG A 190 -18.06 1.33 13.43
C ARG A 190 -19.07 2.04 14.32
N ASP A 191 -18.59 2.95 15.17
CA ASP A 191 -19.42 3.63 16.16
C ASP A 191 -20.25 4.78 15.58
N ARG A 192 -19.89 5.30 14.41
CA ARG A 192 -20.62 6.39 13.72
C ARG A 192 -21.60 5.93 12.66
N VAL A 193 -21.33 4.83 11.96
CA VAL A 193 -22.14 4.40 10.82
C VAL A 193 -23.51 3.88 11.25
N LYS A 194 -24.56 4.35 10.56
CA LYS A 194 -25.97 4.00 10.85
C LYS A 194 -26.40 2.64 10.29
N GLY A 195 -25.80 2.18 9.19
CA GLY A 195 -26.16 0.94 8.51
C GLY A 195 -25.72 -0.31 9.28
N LYS A 196 -26.63 -1.26 9.50
CA LYS A 196 -26.33 -2.52 10.23
C LYS A 196 -25.19 -3.32 9.60
N ILE A 197 -25.20 -3.44 8.27
CA ILE A 197 -24.17 -4.18 7.52
C ILE A 197 -22.82 -3.48 7.63
N SER A 198 -22.77 -2.18 7.34
CA SER A 198 -21.54 -1.40 7.45
C SER A 198 -20.96 -1.43 8.86
N LYS A 199 -21.81 -1.33 9.89
CA LYS A 199 -21.38 -1.45 11.29
C LYS A 199 -20.79 -2.83 11.59
N MET A 200 -21.38 -3.90 11.07
CA MET A 200 -20.84 -5.26 11.20
C MET A 200 -19.47 -5.38 10.52
N VAL A 201 -19.33 -4.87 9.30
CA VAL A 201 -18.07 -4.91 8.53
C VAL A 201 -16.96 -4.12 9.24
N TYR A 202 -17.21 -2.86 9.58
CA TYR A 202 -16.25 -2.05 10.34
C TYR A 202 -15.94 -2.66 11.72
N GLY A 203 -16.94 -3.27 12.36
CA GLY A 203 -16.75 -3.95 13.65
C GLY A 203 -15.87 -5.19 13.57
N ALA A 204 -16.00 -5.99 12.52
CA ALA A 204 -15.14 -7.14 12.28
C ALA A 204 -13.68 -6.70 12.06
N PHE A 205 -13.46 -5.70 11.21
CA PHE A 205 -12.11 -5.21 10.92
C PHE A 205 -11.48 -4.39 12.06
N ALA A 206 -12.27 -3.87 13.00
CA ALA A 206 -11.79 -3.20 14.20
C ALA A 206 -11.27 -4.17 15.30
N LEU A 207 -11.38 -5.49 15.12
CA LEU A 207 -10.81 -6.51 16.02
C LEU A 207 -11.17 -6.32 17.51
N GLY A 208 -12.37 -5.80 17.81
CA GLY A 208 -12.79 -5.54 19.18
C GLY A 208 -12.03 -4.38 19.86
N TRP A 209 -11.49 -3.44 19.09
CA TRP A 209 -10.85 -2.25 19.64
C TRP A 209 -11.83 -1.41 20.49
N THR A 210 -11.37 -1.06 21.69
CA THR A 210 -12.12 -0.28 22.69
C THR A 210 -11.40 1.00 23.12
N GLY A 211 -10.12 1.16 22.74
CA GLY A 211 -9.30 2.30 23.13
C GLY A 211 -8.84 2.26 24.59
N GLY A 212 -8.79 1.07 25.21
CA GLY A 212 -8.30 0.92 26.58
C GLY A 212 -6.79 1.18 26.70
N ASN A 213 -6.32 1.58 27.89
CA ASN A 213 -4.92 1.92 28.14
C ASN A 213 -3.92 0.83 27.70
N ARG A 214 -4.22 -0.44 28.00
CA ARG A 214 -3.40 -1.58 27.59
C ARG A 214 -3.30 -1.73 26.08
N GLN A 215 -4.37 -1.42 25.34
CA GLN A 215 -4.37 -1.50 23.88
C GLN A 215 -3.47 -0.41 23.28
N TRP A 216 -3.56 0.81 23.80
CA TRP A 216 -2.70 1.92 23.38
C TRP A 216 -1.22 1.69 23.69
N GLN A 217 -0.91 1.17 24.89
CA GLN A 217 0.48 0.87 25.27
C GLN A 217 1.16 -0.16 24.35
N HIS A 218 0.42 -1.12 23.82
CA HIS A 218 0.97 -2.12 22.88
C HIS A 218 0.97 -1.64 21.42
N TYR A 219 0.13 -0.65 21.11
CA TYR A 219 0.04 -0.08 19.77
C TYR A 219 1.17 0.91 19.49
N GLU A 220 1.60 1.64 20.52
CA GLU A 220 2.76 2.55 20.49
C GLU A 220 4.10 1.82 20.61
#